data_AF-A0A084Y2G7-F1
#
_entry.id   AF-A0A084Y2G7-F1
#
_cell.length_a   1.000
_cell.length_b   1.000
_cell.length_c   1.000
_cell.angle_alpha   90.00
_cell.angle_beta   90.00
_cell.angle_gamma   90.00
#
_symmetry.space_group_name_H-M   'P 1'
#
loop_
_entity.id
_entity.type
_entity.pdbx_description
1 polymer ?
#
loop_
_entity_poly.entity_id
_entity_poly.type
_entity_poly.pdbx_seq_one_letter_code
_entity_poly.pdbx_strand_id
1 'polypeptide(L)'
;MEQYMDTARQMAAQCWCDDDTSGIEMDVRLAEAVARRIAAWMDTAAQAQRNADFYRGLVDECAKHLGQPAFTADDGTVLPDPVLLRVPELVQKLVHGRKKI
;
A
#
# COMPACT_ATOMS: atom_id res chain seq x y z
N MET A 1 2.02 -13.59 14.07
CA MET A 1 0.61 -14.06 14.15
C MET A 1 -0.20 -13.37 15.23
N GLU A 2 0.28 -13.18 16.46
CA GLU A 2 -0.53 -12.57 17.53
C GLU A 2 -0.98 -11.13 17.25
N GLN A 3 -0.18 -10.33 16.54
CA GLN A 3 -0.41 -8.90 16.32
C GLN A 3 -1.81 -8.54 15.79
N TYR A 4 -2.40 -9.39 14.94
CA TYR A 4 -3.69 -9.11 14.29
C TYR A 4 -4.82 -10.01 14.77
N MET A 5 -4.59 -10.89 15.75
CA MET A 5 -5.59 -11.89 16.16
C MET A 5 -6.87 -11.27 16.70
N ASP A 6 -6.78 -10.20 17.49
CA ASP A 6 -7.98 -9.60 18.09
C ASP A 6 -8.87 -8.92 17.04
N THR A 7 -8.26 -8.17 16.12
CA THR A 7 -8.98 -7.61 14.98
C THR A 7 -9.54 -8.71 14.09
N ALA A 8 -8.77 -9.77 13.82
CA ALA A 8 -9.21 -10.88 12.99
C ALA A 8 -10.37 -11.67 13.62
N ARG A 9 -10.40 -11.81 14.95
CA ARG A 9 -11.53 -12.40 15.69
C ARG A 9 -12.77 -11.55 15.56
N GLN A 10 -12.65 -10.24 15.74
CA GLN A 10 -13.78 -9.32 15.57
C GLN A 10 -14.32 -9.39 14.13
N MET A 11 -13.44 -9.38 13.13
CA MET A 11 -13.84 -9.52 11.73
C MET A 11 -14.55 -10.87 11.45
N ALA A 12 -14.02 -11.97 11.98
CA ALA A 12 -14.66 -13.28 11.82
C ALA A 12 -16.02 -13.37 12.54
N ALA A 13 -16.16 -12.76 13.72
CA ALA A 13 -17.40 -12.75 14.47
C ALA A 13 -18.51 -11.91 13.81
N GLN A 14 -18.14 -10.82 13.11
CA GLN A 14 -19.11 -10.00 12.37
C GLN A 14 -19.84 -10.79 11.27
N CYS A 15 -19.25 -11.87 10.75
CA CYS A 15 -19.91 -12.77 9.81
C CYS A 15 -21.14 -13.51 10.38
N TRP A 16 -21.48 -13.35 11.66
CA TRP A 16 -22.74 -13.82 12.25
C TRP A 16 -23.73 -12.70 12.54
N CYS A 17 -23.30 -11.44 12.38
CA CYS A 17 -24.17 -10.28 12.46
C CYS A 17 -24.78 -9.92 11.10
N ASP A 18 -24.31 -10.52 10.01
CA ASP A 18 -24.85 -10.32 8.66
C ASP A 18 -26.22 -11.00 8.52
N ASP A 19 -27.18 -10.34 7.87
CA ASP A 19 -28.56 -10.82 7.69
C ASP A 19 -28.60 -12.26 7.13
N ASP A 20 -27.74 -12.56 6.16
CA ASP A 20 -27.60 -13.87 5.49
C ASP A 20 -27.20 -15.01 6.44
N THR A 21 -26.65 -14.68 7.61
CA THR A 21 -26.07 -15.62 8.59
C THR A 21 -26.69 -15.49 9.98
N SER A 22 -27.57 -14.52 10.19
CA SER A 22 -28.15 -14.14 11.48
C SER A 22 -28.90 -15.28 12.20
N GLY A 23 -29.37 -16.28 11.47
CA GLY A 23 -30.03 -17.47 12.01
C GLY A 23 -29.12 -18.67 12.29
N ILE A 24 -27.82 -18.56 12.02
CA ILE A 24 -26.85 -19.65 12.19
C ILE A 24 -26.21 -19.55 13.57
N GLU A 25 -26.15 -20.65 14.32
CA GLU A 25 -25.39 -20.69 15.59
C GLU A 25 -23.89 -20.65 15.31
N MET A 26 -23.15 -19.84 16.07
CA MET A 26 -21.72 -19.66 15.87
C MET A 26 -20.89 -20.87 16.33
N ASP A 27 -20.17 -21.51 15.40
CA ASP A 27 -19.10 -22.46 15.75
C ASP A 27 -17.79 -21.70 16.02
N VAL A 28 -17.44 -21.60 17.31
CA VAL A 28 -16.23 -20.93 17.79
C VAL A 28 -14.95 -21.50 17.18
N ARG A 29 -14.87 -22.80 16.90
CA ARG A 29 -13.68 -23.43 16.31
C ARG A 29 -13.49 -22.98 14.87
N LEU A 30 -14.60 -22.87 14.13
CA LEU A 30 -14.57 -22.34 12.77
C LEU A 30 -14.20 -20.86 12.78
N ALA A 31 -14.83 -20.05 13.65
CA ALA A 31 -14.52 -18.63 13.81
C ALA A 31 -13.03 -18.41 14.10
N GLU A 32 -12.45 -19.15 15.04
CA GLU A 32 -11.02 -19.10 15.35
C GLU A 32 -10.12 -19.57 14.19
N ALA A 33 -10.56 -20.58 13.42
CA ALA A 33 -9.83 -21.04 12.24
C ALA A 33 -9.83 -20.01 11.10
N VAL A 34 -10.93 -19.28 10.93
CA VAL A 34 -11.05 -18.17 9.99
C VAL A 34 -10.20 -16.98 10.47
N ALA A 35 -10.32 -16.60 11.74
CA ALA A 35 -9.54 -15.51 12.34
C ALA A 35 -8.02 -15.72 12.16
N ARG A 36 -7.49 -16.93 12.37
CA ARG A 36 -6.07 -17.23 12.10
C ARG A 36 -5.65 -16.96 10.66
N ARG A 37 -6.52 -17.24 9.68
CA ARG A 37 -6.24 -17.00 8.25
C ARG A 37 -6.30 -15.51 7.92
N ILE A 38 -7.29 -14.80 8.46
CA ILE A 38 -7.39 -13.34 8.34
C ILE A 38 -6.12 -12.69 8.92
N ALA A 39 -5.72 -13.06 10.13
CA ALA A 39 -4.52 -12.51 10.78
C ALA A 39 -3.24 -12.76 9.96
N ALA A 40 -3.09 -13.96 9.36
CA ALA A 40 -1.95 -14.27 8.50
C ALA A 40 -1.94 -13.41 7.22
N TRP A 41 -3.11 -13.18 6.62
CA TRP A 41 -3.23 -12.28 5.47
C TRP A 41 -2.96 -10.82 5.82
N MET A 42 -3.44 -10.35 6.98
CA MET A 42 -3.16 -9.00 7.46
C MET A 42 -1.66 -8.78 7.67
N ASP A 43 -0.97 -9.76 8.26
CA ASP A 43 0.50 -9.71 8.46
C ASP A 43 1.24 -9.64 7.12
N THR A 44 0.83 -10.50 6.17
CA THR A 44 1.38 -10.52 4.80
C THR A 44 1.14 -9.20 4.08
N ALA A 45 -0.07 -8.65 4.15
CA ALA A 45 -0.42 -7.37 3.54
C ALA A 45 0.36 -6.22 4.16
N ALA A 46 0.53 -6.22 5.50
CA ALA A 46 1.32 -5.21 6.19
C ALA A 46 2.79 -5.26 5.78
N GLN A 47 3.36 -6.46 5.63
CA GLN A 47 4.73 -6.61 5.11
C GLN A 47 4.84 -6.14 3.67
N ALA A 48 3.87 -6.48 2.81
CA ALA A 48 3.85 -6.03 1.42
C ALA A 48 3.79 -4.49 1.33
N GLN A 49 2.95 -3.85 2.14
CA GLN A 49 2.84 -2.40 2.19
C GLN A 49 4.15 -1.74 2.66
N ARG A 50 4.79 -2.26 3.72
CA ARG A 50 6.10 -1.78 4.18
C ARG A 50 7.16 -1.85 3.08
N ASN A 51 7.18 -2.96 2.33
CA ASN A 51 8.11 -3.12 1.21
C ASN A 51 7.81 -2.12 0.09
N ALA A 52 6.54 -1.91 -0.26
CA ALA A 52 6.13 -0.93 -1.27
C ALA A 52 6.51 0.49 -0.86
N ASP A 53 6.26 0.86 0.40
CA ASP A 53 6.64 2.16 0.96
C ASP A 53 8.15 2.38 0.93
N PHE A 54 8.94 1.34 1.25
CA PHE A 54 10.40 1.39 1.17
C PHE A 54 10.88 1.69 -0.25
N TYR A 55 10.43 0.92 -1.25
CA TYR A 55 10.85 1.14 -2.64
C TYR A 55 10.35 2.48 -3.18
N ARG A 56 9.12 2.89 -2.84
CA ARG A 56 8.60 4.22 -3.18
C ARG A 56 9.51 5.31 -2.64
N GLY A 57 9.93 5.22 -1.38
CA GLY A 57 10.84 6.17 -0.74
C GLY A 57 12.19 6.32 -1.47
N LEU A 58 12.72 5.24 -2.07
CA LEU A 58 13.93 5.32 -2.90
C LEU A 58 13.69 6.14 -4.18
N VAL A 59 12.52 6.00 -4.81
CA VAL A 59 12.16 6.78 -6.00
C VAL A 59 11.88 8.24 -5.62
N ASP A 60 11.23 8.50 -4.49
CA ASP A 60 11.03 9.85 -3.94
C ASP A 60 12.38 10.56 -3.75
N GLU A 61 13.37 9.87 -3.18
CA GLU A 61 14.72 10.40 -3.01
C GLU A 61 15.38 10.74 -4.35
N CYS A 62 15.24 9.87 -5.35
CA CYS A 62 15.74 10.13 -6.69
C CYS A 62 15.06 11.36 -7.34
N ALA A 63 13.75 11.53 -7.12
CA ALA A 63 12.97 12.61 -7.69
C ALA A 63 13.41 14.00 -7.20
N LYS A 64 13.90 14.11 -5.95
CA LYS A 64 14.46 15.36 -5.39
C LYS A 64 15.60 15.93 -6.23
N HIS A 65 16.31 15.09 -6.98
CA HIS A 65 17.43 15.50 -7.83
C HIS A 65 17.02 15.86 -9.27
N LEU A 66 15.76 15.66 -9.66
CA LEU A 66 15.25 15.93 -11.00
C LEU A 66 14.65 17.35 -11.15
N GLY A 67 14.64 18.13 -10.07
CA GLY A 67 14.17 19.52 -10.04
C GLY A 67 12.66 19.66 -10.04
N GLN A 68 12.19 20.92 -10.17
CA GLN A 68 10.76 21.27 -10.09
C GLN A 68 9.82 20.45 -11.00
N PRO A 69 10.20 20.03 -12.23
CA PRO A 69 9.33 19.19 -13.05
C PRO A 69 8.88 17.88 -12.39
N ALA A 70 9.67 17.32 -11.46
CA ALA A 70 9.29 16.12 -10.71
C ALA A 70 8.17 16.37 -9.69
N PHE A 71 7.85 17.63 -9.39
CA PHE A 71 6.83 18.06 -8.43
C PHE A 71 5.64 18.72 -9.14
N THR A 72 5.64 18.78 -10.46
CA THR A 72 4.63 19.51 -11.24
C THR A 72 3.66 18.52 -11.90
N ALA A 73 2.38 18.58 -11.52
CA ALA A 73 1.30 17.80 -12.12
C ALA A 73 1.00 18.27 -13.56
N ASP A 74 0.15 17.52 -14.27
CA ASP A 74 -0.17 17.81 -15.68
C ASP A 74 -0.97 19.12 -15.86
N ASP A 75 -1.66 19.59 -14.82
CA ASP A 75 -2.37 20.88 -14.79
C ASP A 75 -1.44 22.08 -14.45
N GLY A 76 -0.14 21.81 -14.23
CA GLY A 76 0.85 22.80 -13.83
C GLY A 76 0.92 23.06 -12.32
N THR A 77 0.08 22.41 -11.50
CA THR A 77 0.12 22.51 -10.04
C THR A 77 1.45 21.95 -9.51
N VAL A 78 2.13 22.72 -8.65
CA VAL A 78 3.32 22.26 -7.94
C VAL A 78 2.91 21.65 -6.60
N LEU A 79 3.22 20.37 -6.41
CA LEU A 79 2.87 19.59 -5.23
C LEU A 79 4.03 19.57 -4.22
N PRO A 80 3.74 19.39 -2.92
CA PRO A 80 4.78 19.23 -1.90
C PRO A 80 5.58 17.93 -2.08
N ASP A 81 4.95 16.89 -2.64
CA ASP A 81 5.55 15.58 -2.88
C ASP A 81 5.79 15.34 -4.38
N PRO A 82 6.78 14.50 -4.75
CA PRO A 82 7.03 14.18 -6.14
C PRO A 82 5.85 13.49 -6.83
N VAL A 83 5.58 13.89 -8.08
CA VAL A 83 4.73 13.15 -9.00
C VAL A 83 5.54 12.01 -9.59
N LEU A 84 5.58 10.87 -8.90
CA LEU A 84 6.40 9.72 -9.29
C LEU A 84 6.18 9.22 -10.72
N LEU A 85 4.98 9.42 -11.28
CA LEU A 85 4.67 9.13 -12.68
C LEU A 85 5.58 9.88 -13.66
N ARG A 86 6.10 11.05 -13.29
CA ARG A 86 6.98 11.89 -14.13
C ARG A 86 8.44 11.42 -14.12
N VAL A 87 8.84 10.69 -13.09
CA VAL A 87 10.25 10.32 -12.86
C VAL A 87 10.85 9.57 -14.06
N PRO A 88 10.21 8.54 -14.66
CA PRO A 88 10.78 7.85 -15.82
C PRO A 88 11.06 8.76 -17.01
N GLU A 89 10.12 9.67 -17.34
CA GLU A 89 10.27 10.62 -18.45
C GLU A 89 11.41 11.62 -18.17
N LEU A 90 11.51 12.11 -16.94
CA LEU A 90 12.55 13.05 -16.54
C LEU A 90 13.95 12.42 -16.54
N VAL A 91 14.07 11.17 -16.08
CA VAL A 91 15.31 10.39 -16.18
C VAL A 91 15.69 10.20 -17.65
N GLN A 92 14.74 9.86 -18.52
CA GLN A 92 15.00 9.73 -19.95
C GLN A 92 15.51 11.05 -20.55
N LYS A 93 14.86 12.17 -20.24
CA LYS A 93 15.31 13.51 -20.71
C LYS A 93 16.70 13.86 -20.21
N LEU A 94 17.06 13.50 -18.97
CA LEU A 94 18.39 13.76 -18.42
C LEU A 94 19.49 13.02 -19.18
N VAL A 95 19.26 11.75 -19.51
CA VAL A 95 20.24 10.91 -20.21
C VAL A 95 20.41 11.35 -21.67
N HIS A 96 19.31 11.64 -22.36
CA HIS A 96 19.33 11.97 -23.79
C HIS A 96 19.53 13.47 -24.08
N GLY A 97 19.25 14.34 -23.11
CA GLY A 97 19.39 15.79 -23.20
C GLY A 97 20.79 16.32 -22.89
N ARG A 98 21.68 15.49 -22.31
CA ARG A 98 23.11 15.81 -22.22
C ARG A 98 23.72 15.77 -23.62
N LYS A 99 23.75 16.92 -24.30
CA LYS A 99 24.69 17.14 -25.40
C LYS A 99 26.10 16.81 -24.88
N LYS A 100 26.82 15.94 -25.59
CA LYS A 100 28.24 15.65 -25.35
C LYS A 100 28.99 16.99 -25.30
N ILE A 101 29.70 17.22 -24.20
CA ILE A 101 30.75 18.25 -24.11
C ILE A 101 31.90 17.81 -25.02
#